data_AF-A0A077PMB1-F1
#
_entry.id   AF-A0A077PMB1-F1
#
_cell.length_a   1.000
_cell.length_b   1.000
_cell.length_c   1.000
_cell.angle_alpha   90.00
_cell.angle_beta   90.00
_cell.angle_gamma   90.00
#
_symmetry.space_group_name_H-M   'P 1'
#
loop_
_entity.id
_entity.type
_entity.pdbx_description
1 polymer ?
#
loop_
_entity_poly.entity_id
_entity_poly.type
_entity_poly.pdbx_seq_one_letter_code
_entity_poly.pdbx_strand_id
1 'polypeptide(L)'
;MPEYHRARTLKMSVDAVSSLFALMPNLSNEAKQCAAANIVNPIVGFEAVPLPALEEKYYTAGEVGKMLEVSANKIGRVANEHNLKNKQHGKFFLDKSAHSDKQVEAFRYNENGIKALRHLIHGVEVA
;
A
#
# COMPACT_ATOMS: atom_id res chain seq x y z
N MET A 1 -5.51 36.09 18.94
CA MET A 1 -6.66 35.70 18.08
C MET A 1 -6.55 34.22 17.73
N PRO A 2 -7.63 33.43 17.79
CA PRO A 2 -7.62 31.98 17.52
C PRO A 2 -7.00 31.58 16.17
N GLU A 3 -7.22 32.39 15.12
CA GLU A 3 -6.67 32.16 13.78
C GLU A 3 -5.13 32.21 13.74
N TYR A 4 -4.53 33.11 14.52
CA TYR A 4 -3.06 33.21 14.62
C TYR A 4 -2.43 31.94 15.19
N HIS A 5 -3.07 31.34 16.21
CA HIS A 5 -2.59 30.09 16.79
C HIS A 5 -2.71 28.93 15.80
N ARG A 6 -3.83 28.84 15.06
CA ARG A 6 -3.99 27.83 13.99
C ARG A 6 -2.94 27.98 12.89
N ALA A 7 -2.70 29.18 12.40
CA ALA A 7 -1.69 29.44 11.38
C ALA A 7 -0.26 29.09 11.86
N ARG A 8 0.06 29.42 13.12
CA ARG A 8 1.36 29.05 13.72
C ARG A 8 1.49 27.53 13.87
N THR A 9 0.47 26.86 14.39
CA THR A 9 0.46 25.39 14.54
C THR A 9 0.60 24.72 13.18
N LEU A 10 -0.15 25.16 12.17
CA LEU A 10 -0.04 24.64 10.81
C LEU A 10 1.38 24.76 10.27
N LYS A 11 2.00 25.93 10.39
CA LYS A 11 3.39 26.15 9.96
C LYS A 11 4.35 25.18 10.64
N MET A 12 4.30 25.09 11.98
CA MET A 12 5.18 24.19 12.73
C MET A 12 4.98 22.72 12.35
N SER A 13 3.74 22.29 12.13
CA SER A 13 3.43 20.92 11.72
C SER A 13 3.93 20.63 10.30
N VAL A 14 3.77 21.55 9.36
CA VAL A 14 4.27 21.39 7.98
C VAL A 14 5.81 21.34 7.96
N ASP A 15 6.47 22.19 8.74
CA ASP A 15 7.94 22.20 8.85
C ASP A 15 8.45 20.83 9.39
N ALA A 16 7.82 20.32 10.46
CA ALA A 16 8.17 19.02 11.05
C ALA A 16 7.97 17.86 10.07
N VAL A 17 6.86 17.84 9.32
CA VAL A 17 6.59 16.82 8.29
C VAL A 17 7.61 16.88 7.16
N SER A 18 7.95 18.08 6.72
CA SER A 18 8.95 18.27 5.66
C SER A 18 10.32 17.75 6.10
N SER A 19 10.72 18.01 7.35
CA SER A 19 11.93 17.42 7.94
C SER A 19 11.85 15.89 8.02
N LEU A 20 10.71 15.34 8.43
CA LEU A 20 10.51 13.90 8.51
C LEU A 20 10.59 13.22 7.13
N PHE A 21 10.01 13.83 6.09
CA PHE A 21 10.14 13.33 4.73
C PHE A 21 11.57 13.41 4.20
N ALA A 22 12.35 14.42 4.59
CA ALA A 22 13.77 14.49 4.25
C ALA A 22 14.58 13.35 4.90
N LEU A 23 14.21 12.91 6.11
CA LEU A 23 14.83 11.76 6.78
C LEU A 23 14.37 10.40 6.21
N MET A 24 13.27 10.38 5.45
CA MET A 24 12.68 9.17 4.87
C MET A 24 12.59 9.29 3.34
N PRO A 25 13.74 9.35 2.62
CA PRO A 25 13.76 9.64 1.19
C PRO A 25 13.02 8.59 0.34
N ASN A 26 12.98 7.34 0.82
CA ASN A 26 12.36 6.21 0.14
C ASN A 26 10.85 6.09 0.40
N LEU A 27 10.26 7.02 1.16
CA LEU A 27 8.81 7.03 1.40
C LEU A 27 8.06 7.35 0.09
N SER A 28 7.05 6.54 -0.23
CA SER A 28 6.27 6.71 -1.45
C SER A 28 5.48 8.02 -1.44
N ASN A 29 5.11 8.51 -2.63
CA ASN A 29 4.35 9.75 -2.75
C ASN A 29 2.97 9.63 -2.10
N GLU A 30 2.32 8.47 -2.20
CA GLU A 30 1.02 8.19 -1.59
C GLU A 30 1.12 8.22 -0.06
N ALA A 31 2.19 7.67 0.51
CA ALA A 31 2.43 7.73 1.94
C ALA A 31 2.72 9.15 2.43
N LYS A 32 3.48 9.95 1.65
CA LYS A 32 3.70 11.38 1.93
C LYS A 32 2.39 12.17 1.87
N GLN A 33 1.55 11.94 0.86
CA GLN A 33 0.25 12.58 0.73
C GLN A 33 -0.68 12.23 1.91
N CYS A 34 -0.75 10.95 2.28
CA CYS A 34 -1.55 10.49 3.41
C CYS A 34 -1.09 11.15 4.73
N ALA A 35 0.23 11.22 4.97
CA ALA A 35 0.77 11.89 6.15
C ALA A 35 0.46 13.40 6.15
N ALA A 36 0.59 14.08 5.01
CA ALA A 36 0.24 15.49 4.88
C ALA A 36 -1.26 15.74 5.15
N ALA A 37 -2.15 14.93 4.57
CA ALA A 37 -3.60 15.04 4.78
C ALA A 37 -4.01 14.84 6.23
N ASN A 38 -3.46 13.81 6.90
CA ASN A 38 -3.75 13.52 8.31
C ASN A 38 -3.24 14.61 9.28
N ILE A 39 -2.32 15.46 8.84
CA ILE A 39 -1.76 16.54 9.66
C ILE A 39 -2.42 17.88 9.36
N VAL A 40 -2.60 18.22 8.08
CA VAL A 40 -3.14 19.51 7.65
C VAL A 40 -4.65 19.61 7.90
N ASN A 41 -5.43 18.60 7.47
CA ASN A 41 -6.89 18.68 7.47
C ASN A 41 -7.49 18.93 8.88
N PRO A 42 -7.03 18.26 9.96
CA PRO A 42 -7.53 18.53 11.30
C PRO A 42 -7.23 19.94 11.81
N ILE A 43 -6.11 20.54 11.39
CA ILE A 43 -5.70 21.89 11.83
C ILE A 43 -6.55 22.96 11.16
N VAL A 44 -6.83 22.80 9.86
CA VAL A 44 -7.60 23.76 9.07
C VAL A 44 -9.11 23.57 9.22
N GLY A 45 -9.57 22.37 9.60
CA GLY A 45 -10.98 22.07 9.88
C GLY A 45 -11.82 21.76 8.63
N PHE A 46 -11.18 21.55 7.48
CA PHE A 46 -11.80 21.09 6.23
C PHE A 46 -10.79 20.26 5.44
N GLU A 47 -11.26 19.58 4.38
CA GLU A 47 -10.41 18.73 3.53
C GLU A 47 -9.59 19.59 2.55
N ALA A 48 -8.48 20.15 3.02
CA ALA A 48 -7.58 20.95 2.19
C ALA A 48 -6.63 20.08 1.36
N VAL A 49 -6.20 18.95 1.90
CA VAL A 49 -5.34 17.97 1.23
C VAL A 49 -6.14 16.66 1.08
N PRO A 50 -6.43 16.21 -0.15
CA PRO A 50 -7.19 14.98 -0.35
C PRO A 50 -6.34 13.76 0.01
N LEU A 51 -6.99 12.70 0.50
CA LEU A 51 -6.35 11.39 0.64
C LEU A 51 -6.00 10.81 -0.75
N PRO A 52 -4.95 9.98 -0.86
CA PRO A 52 -4.62 9.34 -2.13
C PRO A 52 -5.78 8.47 -2.60
N ALA A 53 -6.15 8.59 -3.88
CA ALA A 53 -7.14 7.72 -4.48
C ALA A 53 -6.62 6.27 -4.52
N LEU A 54 -7.43 5.33 -4.05
CA LEU A 54 -7.16 3.90 -4.20
C LEU A 54 -7.56 3.48 -5.62
N GLU A 55 -6.65 3.65 -6.58
CA GLU A 55 -6.88 3.24 -7.97
C GLU A 55 -6.97 1.72 -8.11
N GLU A 56 -6.23 0.99 -7.28
CA GLU A 56 -6.13 -0.47 -7.37
C GLU A 56 -6.01 -1.10 -5.98
N LYS A 57 -6.81 -2.14 -5.72
CA LYS A 57 -6.75 -2.91 -4.49
C LYS A 57 -5.73 -4.03 -4.63
N TYR A 58 -4.83 -4.14 -3.66
CA TYR A 58 -3.80 -5.17 -3.63
C TYR A 58 -4.05 -6.15 -2.49
N TYR A 59 -3.79 -7.42 -2.77
CA TYR A 59 -4.06 -8.53 -1.88
C TYR A 59 -2.78 -9.31 -1.59
N THR A 60 -2.61 -9.72 -0.34
CA THR A 60 -1.53 -10.61 0.08
C THR A 60 -1.70 -12.00 -0.52
N ALA A 61 -0.61 -12.79 -0.60
CA ALA A 61 -0.70 -14.19 -1.00
C ALA A 61 -1.66 -15.00 -0.10
N GLY A 62 -1.79 -14.63 1.17
CA GLY A 62 -2.73 -15.26 2.10
C GLY A 62 -4.19 -14.96 1.78
N GLU A 63 -4.52 -13.71 1.44
CA GLU A 63 -5.87 -13.34 1.01
C GLU A 63 -6.24 -14.00 -0.31
N VAL A 64 -5.35 -13.95 -1.31
CA VAL A 64 -5.57 -14.61 -2.59
C VAL A 64 -5.70 -16.12 -2.41
N GLY A 65 -4.90 -16.72 -1.53
CA GLY A 65 -5.02 -18.14 -1.19
C GLY A 65 -6.40 -18.49 -0.66
N LYS A 66 -6.93 -17.69 0.28
CA LYS A 66 -8.31 -17.86 0.78
C LYS A 66 -9.35 -17.72 -0.34
N MET A 67 -9.20 -16.74 -1.23
CA MET A 67 -10.11 -16.53 -2.37
C MET A 67 -10.12 -17.66 -3.39
N LEU A 68 -9.01 -18.40 -3.49
CA LEU A 68 -8.83 -19.50 -4.44
C LEU A 68 -8.82 -20.87 -3.73
N GLU A 69 -9.17 -20.93 -2.43
CA GLU A 69 -9.19 -22.15 -1.63
C GLU A 69 -7.87 -22.95 -1.63
N VAL A 70 -6.74 -22.23 -1.58
CA VAL A 70 -5.38 -22.79 -1.53
C VAL A 70 -4.50 -22.09 -0.50
N SER A 71 -3.35 -22.68 -0.18
CA SER A 71 -2.40 -22.05 0.75
C SER A 71 -1.67 -20.86 0.12
N ALA A 72 -1.29 -19.89 0.96
CA ALA A 72 -0.47 -18.75 0.55
C ALA A 72 0.86 -19.19 -0.11
N ASN A 73 1.43 -20.31 0.35
CA ASN A 73 2.65 -20.89 -0.21
C ASN A 73 2.42 -21.37 -1.65
N LYS A 74 1.27 -22.01 -1.94
CA LYS A 74 0.91 -22.42 -3.31
C LYS A 74 0.79 -21.21 -4.23
N ILE A 75 0.15 -20.14 -3.78
CA ILE A 75 0.08 -18.86 -4.52
C ILE A 75 1.49 -18.35 -4.85
N GLY A 76 2.36 -18.26 -3.85
CA GLY A 76 3.73 -17.77 -4.04
C GLY A 76 4.56 -18.61 -5.03
N ARG A 77 4.41 -19.94 -4.97
CA ARG A 77 5.10 -20.86 -5.89
C ARG A 77 4.61 -20.71 -7.33
N VAL A 78 3.30 -20.76 -7.56
CA VAL A 78 2.72 -20.60 -8.91
C VAL A 78 3.07 -19.23 -9.49
N ALA A 79 3.01 -18.16 -8.68
CA ALA A 79 3.40 -16.83 -9.12
C ALA A 79 4.88 -16.73 -9.54
N ASN A 80 5.78 -17.43 -8.86
CA ASN A 80 7.19 -17.50 -9.24
C ASN A 80 7.40 -18.35 -10.50
N GLU A 81 6.81 -19.54 -10.55
CA GLU A 81 6.94 -20.50 -11.66
C GLU A 81 6.44 -19.89 -12.99
N HIS A 82 5.40 -19.05 -12.95
CA HIS A 82 4.82 -18.39 -14.11
C HIS A 82 5.18 -16.90 -14.27
N ASN A 83 6.18 -16.40 -13.52
CA ASN A 83 6.65 -15.01 -13.60
C ASN A 83 5.56 -13.92 -13.40
N LEU A 84 4.57 -14.21 -12.56
CA LEU A 84 3.47 -13.27 -12.25
C LEU A 84 3.87 -12.16 -11.29
N LYS A 85 5.10 -12.15 -10.74
CA LYS A 85 5.58 -11.07 -9.87
C LYS A 85 6.09 -9.88 -10.69
N ASN A 86 5.19 -9.25 -11.43
CA ASN A 86 5.48 -8.14 -12.31
C ASN A 86 4.41 -7.04 -12.18
N LYS A 87 4.68 -5.86 -12.77
CA LYS A 87 3.82 -4.67 -12.66
C LYS A 87 2.39 -4.85 -13.16
N GLN A 88 2.12 -5.83 -14.05
CA GLN A 88 0.77 -6.04 -14.58
C GLN A 88 -0.13 -6.80 -13.60
N HIS A 89 0.46 -7.62 -12.74
CA HIS A 89 -0.24 -8.54 -11.85
C HIS A 89 -0.14 -8.14 -10.37
N GLY A 90 0.57 -7.04 -10.07
CA GLY A 90 0.76 -6.57 -8.72
C GLY A 90 1.99 -5.69 -8.54
N LYS A 91 2.38 -5.48 -7.29
CA LYS A 91 3.53 -4.65 -6.90
C LYS A 91 4.14 -5.15 -5.59
N PHE A 92 5.42 -4.84 -5.41
CA PHE A 92 6.11 -5.07 -4.12
C PHE A 92 5.77 -3.96 -3.12
N PHE A 93 5.51 -4.37 -1.88
CA PHE A 93 5.28 -3.52 -0.72
C PHE A 93 6.36 -3.80 0.31
N LEU A 94 6.83 -2.76 1.00
CA LEU A 94 7.62 -2.92 2.21
C LEU A 94 6.70 -3.37 3.34
N ASP A 95 7.02 -4.52 3.94
CA ASP A 95 6.23 -5.16 4.99
C ASP A 95 7.12 -5.57 6.17
N LYS A 96 6.51 -5.85 7.32
CA LYS A 96 7.22 -6.43 8.46
C LYS A 96 7.43 -7.92 8.20
N SER A 97 8.64 -8.43 8.47
CA SER A 97 8.85 -9.88 8.48
C SER A 97 7.94 -10.56 9.52
N ALA A 98 7.32 -11.67 9.13
CA ALA A 98 6.41 -12.41 10.00
C ALA A 98 7.09 -12.98 11.26
N HIS A 99 8.41 -13.21 11.20
CA HIS A 99 9.17 -13.90 12.26
C HIS A 99 10.38 -13.11 12.76
N SER A 100 10.52 -11.84 12.35
CA SER A 100 11.66 -11.00 12.74
C SER A 100 11.27 -9.53 12.71
N ASP A 101 12.05 -8.68 13.39
CA ASP A 101 11.84 -7.23 13.37
C ASP A 101 12.44 -6.54 12.13
N LYS A 102 12.86 -7.32 11.14
CA LYS A 102 13.35 -6.81 9.85
C LYS A 102 12.19 -6.40 8.94
N GLN A 103 12.40 -5.35 8.16
CA GLN A 103 11.54 -5.01 7.03
C GLN A 103 11.92 -5.88 5.82
N VAL A 104 10.92 -6.37 5.09
CA VAL A 104 11.09 -7.21 3.90
C VAL A 104 10.16 -6.75 2.79
N GLU A 105 10.53 -7.00 1.53
CA GLU A 105 9.63 -6.78 0.40
C GLU A 105 8.68 -7.97 0.22
N ALA A 106 7.38 -7.69 0.15
CA ALA A 106 6.33 -8.68 -0.10
C ALA A 106 5.52 -8.29 -1.34
N PHE A 107 5.33 -9.25 -2.25
CA PHE A 107 4.51 -9.02 -3.44
C PHE A 107 3.02 -9.10 -3.08
N ARG A 108 2.25 -8.10 -3.52
CA ARG A 108 0.79 -8.10 -3.41
C ARG A 108 0.17 -8.08 -4.80
N TYR A 109 -0.87 -8.88 -4.97
CA TYR A 109 -1.54 -9.12 -6.24
C TYR A 109 -2.67 -8.14 -6.46
N ASN A 110 -2.83 -7.63 -7.67
CA ASN A 110 -4.03 -6.92 -8.07
C ASN A 110 -5.07 -7.90 -8.66
N GLU A 111 -6.20 -7.36 -9.12
CA GLU A 111 -7.27 -8.16 -9.75
C GLU A 111 -6.78 -8.99 -10.95
N ASN A 112 -5.87 -8.44 -11.77
CA ASN A 112 -5.29 -9.19 -12.90
C ASN A 112 -4.42 -10.36 -12.43
N GLY A 113 -3.61 -10.16 -11.38
CA GLY A 113 -2.85 -11.22 -10.74
C GLY A 113 -3.73 -12.34 -10.19
N ILE A 114 -4.86 -11.97 -9.57
CA ILE A 114 -5.84 -12.95 -9.07
C ILE A 114 -6.46 -13.74 -10.22
N LYS A 115 -6.84 -13.08 -11.31
CA LYS A 115 -7.39 -13.76 -12.51
C LYS A 115 -6.39 -14.75 -13.12
N ALA A 116 -5.12 -14.33 -13.28
CA ALA A 116 -4.08 -15.20 -13.80
C ALA A 116 -3.82 -16.40 -12.88
N LEU A 117 -3.73 -16.18 -11.57
CA LEU A 117 -3.56 -17.25 -10.58
C LEU A 117 -4.75 -18.22 -10.57
N ARG A 118 -5.99 -17.71 -10.64
CA ARG A 118 -7.20 -18.54 -10.73
C ARG A 118 -7.13 -19.47 -11.94
N HIS A 119 -6.79 -18.93 -13.11
CA HIS A 119 -6.65 -19.71 -14.34
C HIS A 119 -5.57 -20.80 -14.24
N LEU A 120 -4.41 -20.49 -13.66
CA LEU A 120 -3.31 -21.45 -13.50
C LEU A 120 -3.59 -22.53 -12.45
N ILE A 121 -4.39 -22.23 -11.42
CA ILE A 121 -4.62 -23.14 -10.30
C ILE A 121 -5.84 -24.04 -10.53
N HIS A 122 -6.91 -23.49 -11.09
CA HIS A 122 -8.21 -24.17 -11.27
C HIS A 122 -8.52 -24.49 -12.74
N GLY A 123 -7.73 -23.98 -13.69
CA GLY A 123 -8.04 -24.09 -15.11
C GLY A 123 -9.04 -23.03 -15.57
N VAL A 124 -9.44 -23.07 -16.85
CA VAL A 124 -10.32 -22.09 -17.52
C VAL A 124 -11.72 -22.01 -16.90
N GLU A 125 -12.18 -23.04 -16.18
CA GLU A 125 -13.57 -23.13 -15.73
C GLU A 125 -13.74 -22.63 -14.29
N VAL A 126 -13.91 -21.32 -14.13
CA VAL A 126 -14.92 -20.81 -13.21
C VAL A 126 -15.64 -19.67 -13.91
N ALA A 127 -16.76 -20.02 -14.53
CA ALA A 127 -17.74 -19.09 -15.11
C ALA A 127 -18.44 -18.27 -14.01
#